data_AF-A0A7X3UKJ2-F1
#
_entry.id   AF-A0A7X3UKJ2-F1
#
_cell.length_a   1.000
_cell.length_b   1.000
_cell.length_c   1.000
_cell.angle_alpha   90.00
_cell.angle_beta   90.00
_cell.angle_gamma   90.00
#
_symmetry.space_group_name_H-M   'P 1'
#
loop_
_entity.id
_entity.type
_entity.pdbx_description
1 polymer ?
#
loop_
_entity_poly.entity_id
_entity_poly.type
_entity_poly.pdbx_seq_one_letter_code
_entity_poly.pdbx_strand_id
1 'polypeptide(L)'
;MSSEPTEKSLKRMQIYTEKYWEKTGTSPHPTREVADTVINGLAENIDELGRPLCPCNFYPDKKAELERSREWVCACDEMKIFKYCHCLLFVTPEGMPITEYLPEDHEGRQVYGLIEDPTPDKGRELRRKADEKIAEWKAEKE
;
A
#
# COMPACT_ATOMS: atom_id res chain seq x y z
N MET A 1 -20.74 1.89 -12.34
CA MET A 1 -20.29 3.30 -12.30
C MET A 1 -19.85 3.54 -10.87
N SER A 2 -18.56 3.77 -10.60
CA SER A 2 -18.14 4.20 -9.25
C SER A 2 -18.88 5.49 -8.95
N SER A 3 -19.63 5.51 -7.85
CA SER A 3 -20.08 6.77 -7.27
C SER A 3 -18.86 7.49 -6.74
N GLU A 4 -18.71 8.77 -7.06
CA GLU A 4 -17.68 9.60 -6.45
C GLU A 4 -17.74 9.46 -4.91
N PRO A 5 -16.59 9.36 -4.23
CA PRO A 5 -16.58 9.23 -2.79
C PRO A 5 -17.16 10.50 -2.14
N THR A 6 -17.75 10.33 -0.96
CA THR A 6 -18.21 11.45 -0.16
C THR A 6 -17.04 12.37 0.20
N GLU A 7 -17.26 13.68 0.26
CA GLU A 7 -16.24 14.65 0.67
C GLU A 7 -15.62 14.30 2.04
N LYS A 8 -16.43 13.72 2.94
CA LYS A 8 -15.99 13.25 4.26
C LYS A 8 -14.96 12.14 4.14
N SER A 9 -15.22 11.11 3.35
CA SER A 9 -14.31 9.98 3.15
C SER A 9 -13.07 10.39 2.37
N LEU A 10 -13.22 11.24 1.36
CA LEU A 10 -12.11 11.82 0.62
C LEU A 10 -11.18 12.62 1.54
N LYS A 11 -11.73 13.54 2.34
CA LYS A 11 -10.92 14.35 3.26
C LYS A 11 -10.23 13.50 4.32
N ARG A 12 -10.91 12.45 4.81
CA ARG A 12 -10.32 11.49 5.74
C ARG A 12 -9.11 10.80 5.13
N MET A 13 -9.19 10.36 3.87
CA MET A 13 -8.08 9.69 3.20
C MET A 13 -6.92 10.63 2.90
N GLN A 14 -7.17 11.86 2.46
CA GLN A 14 -6.13 12.87 2.28
C GLN A 14 -5.34 13.13 3.58
N ILE A 15 -6.02 13.34 4.70
CA ILE A 15 -5.36 13.56 6.01
C ILE A 15 -4.58 12.31 6.43
N TYR A 16 -5.14 11.13 6.19
CA TYR A 16 -4.46 9.87 6.51
C TYR A 16 -3.17 9.72 5.69
N THR A 17 -3.22 9.94 4.39
CA THR A 17 -2.06 9.77 3.50
C THR A 17 -0.97 10.78 3.80
N GLU A 18 -1.31 12.05 4.03
CA GLU A 18 -0.36 13.10 4.43
C GLU A 18 0.42 12.70 5.69
N LYS A 19 -0.29 12.26 6.73
CA LYS A 19 0.33 11.81 7.98
C LYS A 19 1.16 10.54 7.80
N TYR A 20 0.73 9.64 6.92
CA TYR A 20 1.44 8.40 6.68
C TYR A 20 2.72 8.59 5.87
N TRP A 21 2.75 9.57 4.94
CA TRP A 21 3.97 10.04 4.27
C TRP A 21 5.00 10.52 5.29
N GLU A 22 4.60 11.42 6.19
CA GLU A 22 5.48 11.92 7.26
C GLU A 22 6.01 10.79 8.17
N LYS A 23 5.09 9.89 8.59
CA LYS A 23 5.42 8.76 9.47
C LYS A 23 6.40 7.78 8.84
N THR A 24 6.27 7.51 7.55
CA THR A 24 7.06 6.51 6.84
C THR A 24 8.24 7.12 6.08
N GLY A 25 8.35 8.45 6.00
CA GLY A 25 9.39 9.09 5.18
C GLY A 25 9.22 8.84 3.68
N THR A 26 7.98 8.57 3.25
CA THR A 26 7.62 8.43 1.83
C THR A 26 6.94 9.71 1.33
N SER A 27 6.67 9.78 0.03
CA SER A 27 6.00 10.90 -0.61
C SER A 27 4.86 10.41 -1.52
N PRO A 28 3.95 11.31 -1.95
CA PRO A 28 3.12 11.04 -3.11
C PRO A 28 3.99 10.84 -4.35
N HIS A 29 3.44 10.16 -5.35
CA HIS A 29 4.06 10.08 -6.67
C HIS A 29 4.14 11.48 -7.32
N PRO A 30 5.23 11.82 -8.05
CA PRO A 30 5.41 13.13 -8.69
C PRO A 30 4.28 13.52 -9.65
N THR A 31 3.74 12.53 -10.38
CA THR A 31 2.47 12.68 -11.12
C THR A 31 1.30 12.61 -10.15
N ARG A 32 0.73 13.76 -9.83
CA ARG A 32 -0.30 13.93 -8.80
C ARG A 32 -1.54 13.07 -9.03
N GLU A 33 -1.92 12.88 -10.29
CA GLU A 33 -3.08 12.08 -10.68
C GLU A 33 -2.98 10.62 -10.19
N VAL A 34 -1.77 10.08 -10.05
CA VAL A 34 -1.55 8.73 -9.52
C VAL A 34 -1.99 8.67 -8.06
N ALA A 35 -1.49 9.59 -7.22
CA ALA A 35 -1.85 9.64 -5.81
C ALA A 35 -3.35 9.94 -5.63
N ASP A 36 -3.89 10.92 -6.38
CA ASP A 36 -5.29 11.32 -6.30
C ASP A 36 -6.24 10.16 -6.68
N THR A 37 -5.90 9.39 -7.72
CA THR A 37 -6.69 8.22 -8.14
C THR A 37 -6.74 7.16 -7.04
N VAL A 38 -5.60 6.86 -6.41
CA VAL A 38 -5.54 5.88 -5.31
C VAL A 38 -6.30 6.38 -4.09
N ILE A 39 -6.15 7.66 -3.73
CA ILE A 39 -6.88 8.28 -2.61
C ILE A 39 -8.39 8.22 -2.82
N ASN A 40 -8.86 8.51 -4.05
CA ASN A 40 -10.27 8.39 -4.41
C ASN A 40 -10.77 6.96 -4.25
N GLY A 41 -10.05 5.97 -4.80
CA GLY A 41 -10.45 4.55 -4.66
C GLY A 41 -10.46 4.05 -3.21
N LEU A 42 -9.54 4.53 -2.38
CA LEU A 42 -9.55 4.23 -0.94
C LEU A 42 -10.77 4.86 -0.23
N ALA A 43 -11.14 6.07 -0.62
CA ALA A 43 -12.32 6.76 -0.08
C ALA A 43 -13.62 6.08 -0.53
N GLU A 44 -13.72 5.64 -1.78
CA GLU A 44 -14.85 4.85 -2.30
C GLU A 44 -15.01 3.56 -1.50
N ASN A 45 -13.92 2.82 -1.27
CA ASN A 45 -13.95 1.61 -0.45
C ASN A 45 -14.34 1.90 1.02
N ILE A 46 -14.03 3.09 1.57
CA ILE A 46 -14.56 3.48 2.88
C ILE A 46 -16.07 3.66 2.85
N ASP A 47 -16.62 4.33 1.84
CA ASP A 47 -18.05 4.55 1.74
C ASP A 47 -18.82 3.24 1.52
N GLU A 48 -18.29 2.34 0.69
CA GLU A 48 -18.90 1.05 0.37
C GLU A 48 -18.73 0.00 1.48
N LEU A 49 -17.55 -0.06 2.10
CA LEU A 49 -17.13 -1.19 2.96
C LEU A 49 -16.81 -0.78 4.40
N GLY A 50 -16.77 0.52 4.70
CA GLY A 50 -16.36 1.05 6.01
C GLY A 50 -14.86 0.96 6.30
N ARG A 51 -14.05 0.50 5.34
CA ARG A 51 -12.60 0.28 5.46
C ARG A 51 -11.88 0.65 4.15
N PRO A 52 -10.68 1.25 4.20
CA PRO A 52 -9.92 1.62 3.00
C PRO A 52 -9.17 0.41 2.42
N LEU A 53 -9.89 -0.56 1.86
CA LEU A 53 -9.31 -1.69 1.12
C LEU A 53 -8.49 -1.19 -0.08
N CYS A 54 -7.37 -1.83 -0.44
CA CYS A 54 -6.54 -1.39 -1.58
C CYS A 54 -7.41 -1.27 -2.84
N PRO A 55 -7.42 -0.14 -3.55
CA PRO A 55 -8.14 -0.04 -4.81
C PRO A 55 -7.36 -0.69 -5.97
N CYS A 56 -6.11 -1.06 -5.73
CA CYS A 56 -5.15 -1.53 -6.71
C CYS A 56 -5.21 -3.03 -7.03
N ASN A 57 -5.95 -3.80 -6.24
CA ASN A 57 -5.98 -5.25 -6.32
C ASN A 57 -7.37 -5.71 -6.78
N PHE A 58 -7.43 -6.90 -7.37
CA PHE A 58 -8.67 -7.54 -7.74
C PHE A 58 -9.20 -8.40 -6.60
N TYR A 59 -10.46 -8.20 -6.24
CA TYR A 59 -11.15 -9.00 -5.23
C TYR A 59 -12.42 -9.61 -5.85
N PRO A 60 -12.57 -10.95 -5.86
CA PRO A 60 -13.82 -11.58 -6.26
C PRO A 60 -15.00 -11.11 -5.40
N ASP A 61 -14.76 -10.97 -4.09
CA ASP A 61 -15.70 -10.39 -3.13
C ASP A 61 -14.93 -9.53 -2.11
N LYS A 62 -15.10 -8.21 -2.21
CA LYS A 62 -14.43 -7.24 -1.32
C LYS A 62 -14.85 -7.39 0.15
N LYS A 63 -16.10 -7.80 0.43
CA LYS A 63 -16.60 -7.94 1.81
C LYS A 63 -16.03 -9.19 2.45
N ALA A 64 -16.08 -10.32 1.74
CA ALA A 64 -15.48 -11.56 2.21
C ALA A 64 -13.98 -11.41 2.48
N GLU A 65 -13.26 -10.66 1.64
CA GLU A 65 -11.84 -10.38 1.86
C GLU A 65 -11.59 -9.59 3.15
N LEU A 66 -12.40 -8.56 3.44
CA LEU A 66 -12.31 -7.78 4.67
C LEU A 66 -12.72 -8.55 5.93
N GLU A 67 -13.60 -9.55 5.81
CA GLU A 67 -13.97 -10.45 6.90
C GLU A 67 -12.85 -11.45 7.20
N ARG A 68 -12.19 -11.95 6.15
CA ARG A 68 -11.07 -12.91 6.24
C ARG A 68 -9.83 -12.28 6.85
N SER A 69 -9.47 -11.07 6.42
CA SER A 69 -8.18 -10.47 6.75
C SER A 69 -8.17 -8.94 6.69
N ARG A 70 -7.15 -8.35 7.32
CA ARG A 70 -6.81 -6.92 7.21
C ARG A 70 -5.59 -6.66 6.34
N GLU A 71 -5.06 -7.70 5.71
CA GLU A 71 -3.83 -7.71 4.91
C GLU A 71 -3.82 -6.60 3.86
N TRP A 72 -4.94 -6.37 3.17
CA TRP A 72 -5.06 -5.37 2.11
C TRP A 72 -5.69 -4.04 2.55
N VAL A 73 -5.97 -3.84 3.83
CA VAL A 73 -6.48 -2.56 4.34
C VAL A 73 -5.34 -1.57 4.42
N CYS A 74 -5.45 -0.44 3.70
CA CYS A 74 -4.41 0.57 3.61
C CYS A 74 -4.02 1.14 4.99
N ALA A 75 -2.74 1.26 5.34
CA ALA A 75 -1.57 0.71 4.64
C ALA A 75 -1.55 -0.82 4.76
N CYS A 76 -1.43 -1.53 3.63
CA CYS A 76 -1.45 -3.00 3.60
C CYS A 76 -0.23 -3.59 4.32
N ASP A 77 -0.25 -4.91 4.52
CA ASP A 77 0.84 -5.61 5.21
C ASP A 77 2.16 -5.51 4.44
N GLU A 78 2.16 -5.51 3.10
CA GLU A 78 3.38 -5.27 2.31
C GLU A 78 4.02 -3.91 2.62
N MET A 79 3.22 -2.86 2.73
CA MET A 79 3.72 -1.54 3.09
C MET A 79 4.27 -1.53 4.52
N LYS A 80 3.61 -2.20 5.45
CA LYS A 80 4.03 -2.24 6.86
C LYS A 80 5.22 -3.17 7.11
N ILE A 81 5.43 -4.18 6.29
CA ILE A 81 6.49 -5.18 6.46
C ILE A 81 7.71 -4.80 5.61
N PHE A 82 7.49 -4.51 4.33
CA PHE A 82 8.53 -4.29 3.32
C PHE A 82 8.63 -2.84 2.83
N LYS A 83 7.77 -1.93 3.32
CA LYS A 83 7.70 -0.53 2.83
C LYS A 83 7.41 -0.42 1.33
N TYR A 84 6.88 -1.49 0.75
CA TYR A 84 6.52 -1.55 -0.65
C TYR A 84 5.05 -1.18 -0.84
N CYS A 85 4.77 -0.29 -1.79
CA CYS A 85 3.41 0.12 -2.13
C CYS A 85 3.18 -0.08 -3.63
N HIS A 86 2.49 -1.16 -4.00
CA HIS A 86 2.09 -1.42 -5.40
C HIS A 86 1.26 -0.29 -6.01
N CYS A 87 0.45 0.43 -5.19
CA CYS A 87 -0.34 1.57 -5.66
C CYS A 87 0.49 2.77 -6.11
N LEU A 88 1.78 2.82 -5.78
CA LEU A 88 2.62 4.01 -5.88
C LEU A 88 2.09 5.22 -5.07
N LEU A 89 1.34 4.95 -4.00
CA LEU A 89 0.85 5.99 -3.08
C LEU A 89 1.91 6.40 -2.06
N PHE A 90 2.77 5.45 -1.66
CA PHE A 90 3.87 5.65 -0.71
C PHE A 90 5.17 5.27 -1.42
N VAL A 91 5.84 6.25 -2.01
CA VAL A 91 7.01 6.07 -2.87
C VAL A 91 8.19 6.92 -2.39
N THR A 92 9.35 6.76 -3.02
CA THR A 92 10.47 7.71 -2.87
C THR A 92 10.12 9.07 -3.50
N PRO A 93 10.87 10.15 -3.20
CA PRO A 93 10.67 11.46 -3.83
C PRO A 93 10.71 11.44 -5.37
N GLU A 94 11.41 10.47 -5.96
CA GLU A 94 11.54 10.25 -7.40
C GLU A 94 10.34 9.52 -8.01
N GLY A 95 9.39 9.04 -7.18
CA GLY A 95 8.21 8.30 -7.61
C GLY A 95 8.40 6.78 -7.69
N MET A 96 9.54 6.26 -7.24
CA MET A 96 9.83 4.83 -7.32
C MET A 96 9.31 4.08 -6.08
N PRO A 97 8.76 2.87 -6.21
CA PRO A 97 8.44 2.06 -5.05
C PRO A 97 9.73 1.58 -4.38
N ILE A 98 9.72 1.50 -3.04
CA ILE A 98 10.85 0.95 -2.27
C ILE A 98 10.79 -0.57 -2.37
N THR A 99 11.85 -1.19 -2.88
CA THR A 99 11.93 -2.65 -3.09
C THR A 99 13.05 -3.32 -2.30
N GLU A 100 13.86 -2.54 -1.57
CA GLU A 100 15.00 -3.01 -0.76
C GLU A 100 14.67 -4.24 0.10
N TYR A 101 13.51 -4.24 0.73
CA TYR A 101 13.12 -5.25 1.71
C TYR A 101 12.35 -6.44 1.12
N LEU A 102 12.06 -6.41 -0.17
CA LEU A 102 11.40 -7.52 -0.85
C LEU A 102 12.40 -8.65 -1.16
N PRO A 103 11.97 -9.92 -1.18
CA PRO A 103 12.74 -11.02 -1.75
C PRO A 103 13.22 -10.72 -3.17
N GLU A 104 14.37 -11.25 -3.57
CA GLU A 104 14.93 -11.04 -4.91
C GLU A 104 13.97 -11.50 -6.02
N ASP A 105 13.25 -12.60 -5.80
CA ASP A 105 12.30 -13.19 -6.72
C ASP A 105 10.87 -12.63 -6.59
N HIS A 106 10.68 -11.59 -5.78
CA HIS A 106 9.41 -10.87 -5.68
C HIS A 106 9.15 -10.04 -6.95
N GLU A 107 7.91 -10.04 -7.45
CA GLU A 107 7.56 -9.37 -8.71
C GLU A 107 7.96 -7.89 -8.74
N GLY A 108 7.70 -7.15 -7.66
CA GLY A 108 8.09 -5.74 -7.55
C GLY A 108 9.60 -5.52 -7.70
N ARG A 109 10.42 -6.43 -7.13
CA ARG A 109 11.88 -6.34 -7.24
C ARG A 109 12.39 -6.78 -8.61
N GLN A 110 11.70 -7.72 -9.27
CA GLN A 110 12.00 -8.10 -10.65
C GLN A 110 11.66 -6.99 -11.65
N VAL A 111 10.58 -6.26 -11.42
CA VAL A 111 10.12 -5.17 -12.32
C VAL A 111 10.93 -3.88 -12.12
N TYR A 112 11.08 -3.43 -10.87
CA TYR A 112 11.70 -2.13 -10.58
C TYR A 112 13.20 -2.23 -10.26
N GLY A 113 13.73 -3.44 -10.08
CA GLY A 113 15.08 -3.65 -9.57
C GLY A 113 15.17 -3.38 -8.06
N LEU A 114 16.39 -3.16 -7.58
CA LEU A 114 16.67 -2.78 -6.20
C LEU A 114 16.59 -1.26 -6.04
N ILE A 115 15.56 -0.79 -5.37
CA ILE A 115 15.35 0.61 -4.99
C ILE A 115 15.49 0.69 -3.46
N GLU A 116 16.53 1.38 -3.02
CA GLU A 116 16.85 1.59 -1.60
C GLU A 116 15.81 2.50 -0.92
N ASP A 117 15.59 2.26 0.37
CA ASP A 117 14.79 3.11 1.22
C ASP A 117 15.58 4.37 1.62
N PRO A 118 15.17 5.58 1.20
CA PRO A 118 15.86 6.80 1.60
C PRO A 118 15.69 7.14 3.09
N THR A 119 14.74 6.49 3.79
CA THR A 119 14.41 6.75 5.20
C THR A 119 14.25 5.44 6.00
N PRO A 120 15.31 4.63 6.13
CA PRO A 120 15.24 3.28 6.71
C PRO A 120 14.86 3.27 8.20
N ASP A 121 15.01 4.40 8.89
CA ASP A 121 14.62 4.61 10.29
C ASP A 121 13.10 4.86 10.48
N LYS A 122 12.35 5.08 9.39
CA LYS A 122 10.93 5.45 9.42
C LYS A 122 10.00 4.37 8.86
N GLY A 123 8.83 4.25 9.48
CA GLY A 123 7.78 3.33 9.04
C GLY A 123 8.06 1.86 9.37
N ARG A 124 7.60 0.97 8.47
CA ARG A 124 7.71 -0.49 8.58
C ARG A 124 7.30 -1.04 9.95
N GLU A 125 6.09 -0.71 10.38
CA GLU A 125 5.59 -1.03 11.73
C GLU A 125 5.51 -2.55 11.99
N LEU A 126 5.51 -3.35 10.93
CA LEU A 126 5.47 -4.81 10.98
C LEU A 126 6.76 -5.46 10.47
N ARG A 127 7.90 -4.74 10.39
CA ARG A 127 9.19 -5.29 9.90
C ARG A 127 9.59 -6.63 10.52
N ARG A 128 9.23 -6.86 11.79
CA ARG A 128 9.53 -8.11 12.53
C ARG A 128 8.86 -9.36 11.94
N LYS A 129 7.86 -9.18 11.06
CA LYS A 129 7.17 -10.25 10.35
C LYS A 129 7.75 -10.56 8.98
N ALA A 130 8.83 -9.87 8.57
CA ALA A 130 9.40 -10.05 7.23
C ALA A 130 9.79 -11.52 6.97
N ASP A 131 10.55 -12.13 7.88
CA ASP A 131 11.00 -13.52 7.69
C ASP A 131 9.83 -14.52 7.65
N GLU A 132 8.83 -14.34 8.51
CA GLU A 132 7.60 -15.13 8.53
C GLU A 132 6.85 -15.02 7.19
N LYS A 133 6.61 -13.79 6.72
CA LYS A 133 5.87 -13.53 5.48
C LYS A 133 6.62 -14.05 4.25
N ILE A 134 7.95 -13.96 4.24
CA ILE A 134 8.79 -14.51 3.18
C ILE A 134 8.72 -16.04 3.17
N ALA A 135 8.72 -16.68 4.34
CA ALA A 135 8.59 -18.14 4.44
C ALA A 135 7.21 -18.62 3.95
N GLU A 136 6.12 -17.94 4.35
CA GLU A 136 4.77 -18.22 3.86
C GLU A 136 4.69 -18.12 2.34
N TRP A 137 5.17 -17.01 1.77
CA TRP A 137 5.13 -16.78 0.33
C TRP A 137 5.95 -17.80 -0.48
N LYS A 138 7.09 -18.26 0.04
CA LYS A 138 7.86 -19.33 -0.60
C LYS A 138 7.12 -20.66 -0.58
N ALA A 139 6.46 -21.00 0.53
CA ALA A 139 5.69 -22.23 0.67
C ALA A 139 4.46 -22.27 -0.26
N GLU A 140 3.85 -21.12 -0.56
CA GLU A 140 2.74 -21.02 -1.51
C GLU A 140 3.15 -21.22 -2.99
N LYS A 141 4.45 -21.08 -3.30
CA LYS A 141 5.01 -21.23 -4.65
C LYS A 141 5.53 -22.64 -4.96
N GLU A 142 5.64 -23.51 -3.95
CA GLU A 142 6.03 -24.93 -4.10
C GLU A 142 4.82 -25.82 -4.40
#